data_AF-A3TUU9-F1
#
_entry.id   AF-A3TUU9-F1
#
_cell.length_a   1.000
_cell.length_b   1.000
_cell.length_c   1.000
_cell.angle_alpha   90.00
_cell.angle_beta   90.00
_cell.angle_gamma   90.00
#
_symmetry.space_group_name_H-M   'P 1'
#
loop_
_entity.id
_entity.type
_entity.pdbx_description
1 polymer ?
#
loop_
_entity_poly.entity_id
_entity_poly.type
_entity_poly.pdbx_seq_one_letter_code
_entity_poly.pdbx_strand_id
1 'polypeptide(L)'
;MSQADLLSPAGLGRFLAAQQFGFRSIRTHLDEGDRPLTGQLVDELIERLSSDLRRLDASDPGGATDGPGRRLSGLAVDYIVLGSGLGTAVLKKRWGRAADADVRAAGAYFSHPRPKEGWATLTADLQARSAEGREADRVTADAGRIFEFFEQGWIRSADIRSGAMPMSGENST
;
A
#
# COMPACT_ATOMS: atom_id res chain seq x y z
N MET A 1 -14.88 1.26 -0.73
CA MET A 1 -14.17 0.51 -1.79
C MET A 1 -13.51 1.52 -2.72
N SER A 2 -12.19 1.44 -2.93
CA SER A 2 -11.51 2.37 -3.86
C SER A 2 -12.05 2.19 -5.28
N GLN A 3 -12.49 3.29 -5.89
CA GLN A 3 -12.92 3.38 -7.28
C GLN A 3 -11.73 3.48 -8.25
N ALA A 4 -10.52 3.11 -7.82
CA ALA A 4 -9.33 3.17 -8.66
C ALA A 4 -9.53 2.35 -9.94
N ASP A 5 -9.38 3.01 -11.08
CA ASP A 5 -9.19 2.33 -12.35
C ASP A 5 -7.79 1.70 -12.37
N LEU A 6 -7.71 0.38 -12.24
CA LEU A 6 -6.43 -0.34 -12.26
C LEU A 6 -5.99 -0.72 -13.68
N LEU A 7 -6.76 -0.33 -14.69
CA LEU A 7 -6.56 -0.76 -16.08
C LEU A 7 -5.91 0.32 -16.94
N SER A 8 -5.84 1.57 -16.45
CA SER A 8 -5.13 2.68 -17.09
C SER A 8 -3.84 3.05 -16.35
N PRO A 9 -2.83 3.60 -17.06
CA PRO A 9 -1.59 4.08 -16.42
C PRO A 9 -1.85 5.11 -15.32
N ALA A 10 -2.74 6.08 -15.56
CA ALA A 10 -3.06 7.13 -14.59
C ALA A 10 -3.78 6.58 -13.35
N GLY A 11 -4.79 5.73 -13.54
CA GLY A 11 -5.53 5.17 -12.42
C GLY A 11 -4.69 4.19 -11.59
N LEU A 12 -3.86 3.37 -12.25
CA LEU A 12 -2.92 2.49 -11.56
C LEU A 12 -1.86 3.30 -10.82
N GLY A 13 -1.25 4.31 -11.47
CA GLY A 13 -0.26 5.19 -10.86
C GLY A 13 -0.80 5.86 -9.59
N ARG A 14 -2.01 6.41 -9.66
CA ARG A 14 -2.72 6.96 -8.50
C ARG A 14 -2.88 5.94 -7.37
N PHE A 15 -3.34 4.73 -7.68
CA PHE A 15 -3.50 3.68 -6.68
C PHE A 15 -2.17 3.31 -6.02
N LEU A 16 -1.12 3.04 -6.81
CA LEU A 16 0.18 2.62 -6.30
C LEU A 16 0.84 3.71 -5.45
N ALA A 17 0.70 4.97 -5.85
CA ALA A 17 1.16 6.11 -5.08
C ALA A 17 0.49 6.21 -3.70
N ALA A 18 -0.83 6.01 -3.65
CA ALA A 18 -1.56 5.97 -2.38
C ALA A 18 -1.08 4.82 -1.47
N GLN A 19 -0.83 3.64 -2.04
CA GLN A 19 -0.27 2.50 -1.29
C GLN A 19 1.14 2.82 -0.77
N GLN A 20 1.99 3.41 -1.61
CA GLN A 20 3.37 3.73 -1.26
C GLN A 20 3.43 4.73 -0.10
N PHE A 21 2.58 5.77 -0.15
CA PHE A 21 2.45 6.73 0.93
C PHE A 21 2.06 6.04 2.25
N GLY A 22 1.06 5.15 2.21
CA GLY A 22 0.61 4.39 3.39
C GLY A 22 1.72 3.54 4.00
N PHE A 23 2.39 2.71 3.20
CA PHE A 23 3.46 1.85 3.68
C PHE A 23 4.69 2.64 4.16
N ARG A 24 5.07 3.73 3.49
CA ARG A 24 6.15 4.60 3.97
C ARG A 24 5.79 5.27 5.30
N SER A 25 4.53 5.66 5.48
CA SER A 25 4.05 6.24 6.74
C SER A 25 4.08 5.22 7.88
N ILE A 26 3.73 3.95 7.60
CA ILE A 26 3.94 2.83 8.55
C ILE A 26 5.42 2.74 8.91
N ARG A 27 6.31 2.63 7.92
CA ARG A 27 7.76 2.48 8.12
C ARG A 27 8.35 3.59 9.00
N THR A 28 7.96 4.84 8.78
CA THR A 28 8.41 6.01 9.57
C THR A 28 7.97 5.95 11.04
N HIS A 29 6.88 5.23 11.34
CA HIS A 29 6.29 5.17 12.68
C HIS A 29 6.51 3.82 13.39
N LEU A 30 7.30 2.91 12.83
CA LEU A 30 7.63 1.64 13.48
C LEU A 30 8.33 1.86 14.82
N ASP A 31 7.89 1.11 15.83
CA ASP A 31 8.54 1.05 17.14
C ASP A 31 9.68 0.03 17.10
N GLU A 32 10.91 0.46 17.41
CA GLU A 32 12.04 -0.48 17.48
C GLU A 32 11.95 -1.42 18.68
N GLY A 33 11.19 -1.05 19.72
CA GLY A 33 10.94 -1.86 20.91
C GLY A 33 9.73 -2.80 20.78
N ASP A 34 8.90 -2.64 19.75
CA ASP A 34 7.72 -3.46 19.44
C ASP A 34 7.68 -3.73 17.93
N ARG A 35 8.68 -4.48 17.44
CA ARG A 35 8.86 -4.71 16.00
C ARG A 35 7.79 -5.66 15.46
N PRO A 36 7.07 -5.27 14.38
CA PRO A 36 6.13 -6.17 13.72
C PRO A 36 6.84 -7.33 13.02
N LEU A 37 6.17 -8.48 12.96
CA LEU A 37 6.63 -9.63 12.18
C LEU A 37 6.71 -9.32 10.68
N THR A 38 5.88 -8.38 10.22
CA THR A 38 5.79 -7.95 8.83
C THR A 38 6.72 -6.80 8.44
N GLY A 39 7.65 -6.38 9.31
CA GLY A 39 8.54 -5.25 9.05
C GLY A 39 9.29 -5.37 7.70
N GLN A 40 9.91 -6.52 7.44
CA GLN A 40 10.60 -6.77 6.16
C GLN A 40 9.62 -6.72 4.98
N LEU A 41 8.41 -7.27 5.12
CA LEU A 41 7.40 -7.22 4.07
C LEU A 41 6.99 -5.77 3.74
N VAL A 42 6.94 -4.88 4.73
CA VAL A 42 6.66 -3.45 4.49
C VAL A 42 7.73 -2.82 3.60
N ASP A 43 9.01 -3.01 3.91
CA ASP A 43 10.13 -2.48 3.12
C ASP A 43 10.10 -3.00 1.69
N GLU A 44 9.92 -4.31 1.56
CA GLU A 44 9.74 -5.01 0.32
C GLU A 44 8.55 -4.46 -0.50
N LEU A 45 7.40 -4.16 0.10
CA LEU A 45 6.28 -3.58 -0.63
C LEU A 45 6.59 -2.16 -1.12
N ILE A 46 7.29 -1.34 -0.31
CA ILE A 46 7.69 0.02 -0.68
C ILE A 46 8.62 0.00 -1.91
N GLU A 47 9.60 -0.89 -1.94
CA GLU A 47 10.53 -1.02 -3.08
C GLU A 47 9.79 -1.36 -4.38
N ARG A 48 8.86 -2.33 -4.31
CA ARG A 48 8.10 -2.81 -5.47
C ARG A 48 7.15 -1.72 -5.98
N LEU A 49 6.47 -1.01 -5.08
CA LEU A 49 5.67 0.17 -5.41
C LEU A 49 6.51 1.27 -6.07
N SER A 50 7.73 1.51 -5.58
CA SER A 50 8.65 2.48 -6.17
C SER A 50 9.11 2.07 -7.57
N SER A 51 9.26 0.77 -7.82
CA SER A 51 9.57 0.24 -9.15
C SER A 51 8.41 0.42 -10.12
N ASP A 52 7.19 0.07 -9.70
CA ASP A 52 6.00 0.19 -10.54
C ASP A 52 5.67 1.65 -10.88
N LEU A 53 5.81 2.58 -9.92
CA LEU A 53 5.59 4.01 -10.15
C LEU A 53 6.59 4.61 -11.15
N ARG A 54 7.89 4.29 -11.02
CA ARG A 54 8.90 4.70 -12.00
C ARG A 54 8.59 4.19 -13.40
N ARG A 55 8.04 2.99 -13.50
CA ARG A 55 7.69 2.39 -14.78
C ARG A 55 6.51 3.08 -15.46
N LEU A 56 5.58 3.62 -14.68
CA LEU A 56 4.42 4.37 -15.18
C LEU A 56 4.69 5.87 -15.38
N ASP A 57 5.94 6.31 -15.15
CA ASP A 57 6.31 7.73 -15.09
C ASP A 57 5.34 8.54 -14.21
N ALA A 58 4.94 7.94 -13.09
CA ALA A 58 3.98 8.50 -12.16
C ALA A 58 4.73 9.17 -11.00
N SER A 59 4.43 10.45 -10.78
CA SER A 59 5.02 11.21 -9.68
C SER A 59 4.65 10.64 -8.31
N ASP A 60 5.62 10.63 -7.42
CA ASP A 60 5.44 10.36 -5.99
C ASP A 60 4.61 11.51 -5.36
N PRO A 61 3.48 11.24 -4.67
CA PRO A 61 2.60 12.27 -4.10
C PRO A 61 3.22 13.07 -2.95
N GLY A 62 4.48 12.81 -2.61
CA GLY A 62 5.21 13.47 -1.53
C GLY A 62 5.63 12.48 -0.45
N GLY A 63 6.65 12.86 0.33
CA GLY A 63 7.20 12.05 1.41
C GLY A 63 6.16 11.58 2.43
N ALA A 64 6.52 10.55 3.21
CA ALA A 64 5.69 10.09 4.33
C ALA A 64 5.29 11.27 5.22
N THR A 65 4.26 11.11 6.06
CA THR A 65 3.94 12.15 7.05
C THR A 65 5.17 12.44 7.93
N ASP A 66 5.83 13.58 7.72
CA ASP A 66 6.98 14.00 8.49
C ASP A 66 6.54 14.40 9.90
N GLY A 67 7.20 13.84 10.91
CA GLY A 67 7.06 14.28 12.29
C GLY A 67 7.44 13.20 13.32
N PRO A 68 7.82 13.59 14.55
CA PRO A 68 7.96 12.69 15.70
C PRO A 68 6.58 12.23 16.16
N GLY A 69 5.88 11.47 15.31
CA GLY A 69 4.59 10.89 15.63
C GLY A 69 4.72 9.72 16.60
N ARG A 70 3.63 9.45 17.33
CA ARG A 70 3.49 8.26 18.19
C ARG A 70 3.89 6.99 17.42
N ARG A 71 4.71 6.14 18.05
CA ARG A 71 5.11 4.84 17.50
C ARG A 71 3.93 3.88 17.46
N LEU A 72 3.77 3.21 16.32
CA LEU A 72 2.72 2.23 16.10
C LEU A 72 3.03 0.93 16.86
N SER A 73 2.00 0.29 17.38
CA SER A 73 2.10 -1.09 17.84
C SER A 73 2.46 -2.04 16.68
N GLY A 74 3.39 -2.95 16.92
CA GLY A 74 3.76 -4.00 15.98
C GLY A 74 2.56 -4.88 15.59
N LEU A 75 1.71 -5.20 16.55
CA LEU A 75 0.50 -6.01 16.33
C LEU A 75 -0.51 -5.31 15.40
N ALA A 76 -0.68 -3.99 15.54
CA ALA A 76 -1.53 -3.21 14.64
C ALA A 76 -0.98 -3.20 13.20
N VAL A 77 0.34 -3.09 13.05
CA VAL A 77 0.99 -3.16 11.74
C VAL A 77 0.81 -4.54 11.12
N ASP A 78 1.05 -5.61 11.87
CA ASP A 78 0.86 -6.99 11.38
C ASP A 78 -0.58 -7.24 10.94
N TYR A 79 -1.56 -6.77 11.70
CA TYR A 79 -2.98 -6.83 11.34
C TYR A 79 -3.27 -6.20 9.98
N ILE A 80 -2.79 -4.97 9.75
CA ILE A 80 -3.05 -4.28 8.50
C ILE A 80 -2.30 -4.91 7.33
N VAL A 81 -1.01 -5.20 7.51
CA VAL A 81 -0.16 -5.69 6.42
C VAL A 81 -0.60 -7.08 5.97
N LEU A 82 -0.86 -8.01 6.90
CA LEU A 82 -1.35 -9.35 6.58
C LEU A 82 -2.79 -9.29 6.04
N GLY A 83 -3.67 -8.49 6.66
CA GLY A 83 -5.05 -8.31 6.21
C GLY A 83 -5.16 -7.73 4.79
N SER A 84 -4.25 -6.82 4.41
CA SER A 84 -4.20 -6.23 3.07
C SER A 84 -3.95 -7.25 1.95
N GLY A 85 -3.38 -8.41 2.27
CA GLY A 85 -3.11 -9.48 1.31
C GLY A 85 -4.39 -10.04 0.67
N LEU A 86 -5.47 -10.16 1.43
CA LEU A 86 -6.76 -10.65 0.94
C LEU A 86 -7.36 -9.69 -0.08
N GLY A 87 -7.35 -8.38 0.21
CA GLY A 87 -7.79 -7.34 -0.71
C GLY A 87 -6.92 -7.30 -1.98
N THR A 88 -5.61 -7.45 -1.81
CA THR A 88 -4.64 -7.44 -2.94
C THR A 88 -4.88 -8.58 -3.92
N ALA A 89 -5.33 -9.76 -3.47
CA ALA A 89 -5.68 -10.87 -4.38
C ALA A 89 -6.84 -10.52 -5.32
N VAL A 90 -7.86 -9.82 -4.82
CA VAL A 90 -8.98 -9.32 -5.64
C VAL A 90 -8.49 -8.27 -6.63
N LEU A 91 -7.66 -7.32 -6.17
CA LEU A 91 -7.10 -6.27 -7.01
C LEU A 91 -6.17 -6.83 -8.10
N LYS A 92 -5.36 -7.84 -7.78
CA LYS A 92 -4.51 -8.57 -8.73
C LYS A 92 -5.33 -9.17 -9.87
N LYS A 93 -6.47 -9.79 -9.56
CA LYS A 93 -7.37 -10.35 -10.59
C LYS A 93 -7.93 -9.25 -11.51
N ARG A 94 -8.23 -8.07 -10.98
CA ARG A 94 -8.69 -6.93 -11.77
C ARG A 94 -7.57 -6.38 -12.65
N TRP A 95 -6.42 -6.08 -12.06
CA TRP A 95 -5.22 -5.62 -12.77
C TRP A 95 -4.79 -6.59 -13.88
N GLY A 96 -4.87 -7.90 -13.66
CA GLY A 96 -4.55 -8.92 -14.67
C GLY A 96 -5.41 -8.87 -15.94
N ARG A 97 -6.47 -8.05 -15.97
CA ARG A 97 -7.29 -7.78 -17.17
C ARG A 97 -6.76 -6.61 -18.01
N ALA A 98 -5.67 -5.96 -17.60
CA ALA A 98 -5.12 -4.82 -18.31
C ALA A 98 -4.62 -5.18 -19.72
N ALA A 99 -5.07 -4.40 -20.71
CA ALA A 99 -4.64 -4.51 -22.10
C ALA A 99 -3.42 -3.64 -22.40
N ASP A 100 -3.22 -2.58 -21.62
CA ASP A 100 -2.08 -1.67 -21.73
C ASP A 100 -0.77 -2.35 -21.30
N ALA A 101 0.29 -2.18 -22.10
CA ALA A 101 1.58 -2.84 -21.90
C ALA A 101 2.34 -2.30 -20.69
N ASP A 102 2.24 -0.99 -20.42
CA ASP A 102 2.91 -0.35 -19.30
C ASP A 102 2.21 -0.70 -17.99
N VAL A 103 0.88 -0.73 -17.99
CA VAL A 103 0.07 -1.21 -16.85
C VAL A 103 0.38 -2.66 -16.51
N ARG A 104 0.47 -3.55 -17.50
CA ARG A 104 0.83 -4.97 -17.28
C ARG A 104 2.25 -5.15 -16.76
N ALA A 105 3.15 -4.27 -17.13
CA ALA A 105 4.53 -4.38 -16.73
C ALA A 105 4.81 -3.69 -15.37
N ALA A 106 3.93 -2.79 -14.92
CA ALA A 106 3.89 -2.24 -13.57
C ALA A 106 3.11 -3.14 -12.58
N GLY A 107 3.56 -4.39 -12.47
CA GLY A 107 2.88 -5.46 -11.73
C GLY A 107 3.60 -6.00 -10.51
N ALA A 108 4.74 -5.41 -10.10
CA ALA A 108 5.60 -5.97 -9.07
C ALA A 108 4.88 -6.03 -7.71
N TYR A 109 4.14 -4.98 -7.34
CA TYR A 109 3.34 -4.92 -6.12
C TYR A 109 2.28 -6.03 -6.02
N PHE A 110 1.55 -6.28 -7.11
CA PHE A 110 0.52 -7.33 -7.16
C PHE A 110 1.10 -8.74 -7.26
N SER A 111 2.30 -8.86 -7.83
CA SER A 111 2.96 -10.15 -8.04
C SER A 111 3.73 -10.63 -6.81
N HIS A 112 4.05 -9.72 -5.88
CA HIS A 112 4.80 -10.06 -4.68
C HIS A 112 4.05 -11.09 -3.80
N PRO A 113 4.69 -12.22 -3.42
CA PRO A 113 4.10 -13.19 -2.51
C PRO A 113 3.75 -12.56 -1.16
N ARG A 114 2.61 -12.97 -0.60
CA ARG A 114 2.19 -12.58 0.76
C ARG A 114 1.91 -13.85 1.57
N PRO A 115 2.47 -13.95 2.79
CA PRO A 115 2.34 -15.16 3.60
C PRO A 115 0.88 -15.36 4.04
N LYS A 116 0.24 -16.42 3.53
CA LYS A 116 -1.16 -16.75 3.88
C LYS A 116 -1.28 -17.27 5.32
N GLU A 117 -0.28 -18.02 5.77
CA GLU A 117 -0.22 -18.63 7.11
C GLU A 117 -0.09 -17.57 8.21
N GLY A 118 0.54 -16.44 7.92
CA GLY A 118 0.67 -15.33 8.86
C GLY A 118 -0.68 -14.79 9.32
N TRP A 119 -1.67 -14.67 8.41
CA TRP A 119 -3.00 -14.16 8.77
C TRP A 119 -3.78 -15.09 9.70
N ALA A 120 -3.74 -16.40 9.43
CA ALA A 120 -4.41 -17.38 10.29
C ALA A 120 -3.78 -17.42 11.69
N THR A 121 -2.44 -17.38 11.75
CA THR A 121 -1.69 -17.35 13.01
C THR A 121 -2.02 -16.10 13.82
N LEU A 122 -1.98 -14.92 13.18
CA LEU A 122 -2.33 -13.66 13.84
C LEU A 122 -3.77 -13.66 14.36
N THR A 123 -4.72 -14.18 13.58
CA THR A 123 -6.13 -14.21 13.99
C THR A 123 -6.33 -15.09 15.22
N ALA A 124 -5.66 -16.25 15.27
CA ALA A 124 -5.70 -17.13 16.45
C ALA A 124 -5.09 -16.46 17.68
N ASP A 125 -3.95 -15.76 17.53
CA ASP A 125 -3.32 -15.00 18.61
C ASP A 125 -4.23 -13.88 19.14
N LEU A 126 -4.83 -13.09 18.24
CA LEU A 126 -5.77 -12.03 18.61
C LEU A 126 -7.01 -12.55 19.34
N GLN A 127 -7.52 -13.73 18.97
CA GLN A 127 -8.67 -14.37 19.63
C GLN A 127 -8.34 -14.86 21.04
N ALA A 128 -7.08 -15.18 21.33
CA ALA A 128 -6.63 -15.61 22.65
C ALA A 128 -6.35 -14.44 23.61
N ARG A 129 -6.25 -13.21 23.09
CA ARG A 129 -5.97 -11.99 23.86
C ARG A 129 -7.24 -11.38 24.46
N SER A 130 -7.06 -10.60 25.53
CA SER A 130 -8.14 -9.76 26.07
C SER A 130 -8.54 -8.70 25.04
N ALA A 131 -9.84 -8.57 24.78
CA ALA A 131 -10.39 -7.48 23.98
C ALA A 131 -10.48 -6.15 24.76
N GLU A 132 -10.17 -6.17 26.06
CA GLU A 132 -10.24 -5.02 26.95
C GLU A 132 -8.86 -4.62 27.46
N GLY A 133 -8.71 -3.31 27.74
CA GLY A 133 -7.53 -2.73 28.37
C GLY A 133 -6.62 -1.97 27.42
N ARG A 134 -5.60 -1.33 28.00
CA ARG A 134 -4.75 -0.35 27.31
C ARG A 134 -4.07 -0.87 26.05
N GLU A 135 -3.73 -2.16 26.02
CA GLU A 135 -3.11 -2.77 24.84
C GLU A 135 -4.11 -2.90 23.68
N ALA A 136 -5.31 -3.42 23.94
CA ALA A 136 -6.38 -3.52 22.95
C ALA A 136 -6.79 -2.14 22.41
N ASP A 137 -6.89 -1.14 23.30
CA ASP A 137 -7.16 0.25 22.94
C ASP A 137 -6.06 0.81 22.02
N ARG A 138 -4.78 0.57 22.37
CA ARG A 138 -3.63 1.02 21.57
C ARG A 138 -3.64 0.38 20.19
N VAL A 139 -3.81 -0.94 20.11
CA VAL A 139 -3.80 -1.69 18.84
C VAL A 139 -4.93 -1.21 17.93
N THR A 140 -6.13 -1.02 18.47
CA THR A 140 -7.28 -0.52 17.72
C THR A 140 -7.05 0.90 17.22
N ALA A 141 -6.56 1.80 18.08
CA ALA A 141 -6.26 3.18 17.72
C ALA A 141 -5.13 3.28 16.67
N ASP A 142 -4.09 2.46 16.79
CA ASP A 142 -2.99 2.41 15.83
C ASP A 142 -3.45 1.82 14.49
N ALA A 143 -4.30 0.79 14.47
CA ALA A 143 -4.90 0.27 13.25
C ALA A 143 -5.74 1.33 12.53
N GLY A 144 -6.55 2.10 13.27
CA GLY A 144 -7.29 3.26 12.76
C GLY A 144 -6.37 4.29 12.10
N ARG A 145 -5.30 4.69 12.79
CA ARG A 145 -4.28 5.61 12.26
C ARG A 145 -3.61 5.08 10.99
N ILE A 146 -3.35 3.78 10.90
CA ILE A 146 -2.78 3.19 9.70
C ILE A 146 -3.77 3.29 8.53
N PHE A 147 -5.07 3.05 8.74
CA PHE A 147 -6.08 3.28 7.71
C PHE A 147 -6.10 4.73 7.22
N GLU A 148 -6.00 5.69 8.14
CA GLU A 148 -5.91 7.13 7.81
C GLU A 148 -4.70 7.43 6.92
N PHE A 149 -3.55 6.75 7.10
CA PHE A 149 -2.40 6.92 6.21
C PHE A 149 -2.72 6.55 4.76
N PHE A 150 -3.43 5.44 4.53
CA PHE A 150 -3.81 5.03 3.18
C PHE A 150 -4.88 5.95 2.58
N GLU A 151 -5.83 6.43 3.37
CA GLU A 151 -6.82 7.43 2.94
C GLU A 151 -6.15 8.74 2.55
N GLN A 152 -5.24 9.22 3.38
CA GLN A 152 -4.42 10.39 3.10
C GLN A 152 -3.58 10.23 1.82
N GLY A 153 -2.97 9.07 1.61
CA GLY A 153 -2.28 8.74 0.38
C GLY A 153 -3.21 8.81 -0.83
N TRP A 154 -4.45 8.30 -0.69
CA TRP A 154 -5.46 8.35 -1.74
C TRP A 154 -5.89 9.77 -2.09
N ILE A 155 -6.06 10.64 -1.10
CA ILE A 155 -6.38 12.06 -1.29
C ILE A 155 -5.22 12.75 -2.02
N ARG A 156 -3.98 12.60 -1.54
CA ARG A 156 -2.78 13.23 -2.15
C ARG A 156 -2.49 12.73 -3.55
N SER A 157 -2.82 11.48 -3.85
CA SER A 157 -2.62 10.90 -5.18
C SER A 157 -3.56 11.46 -6.26
N ALA A 158 -4.58 12.24 -5.88
CA ALA A 158 -5.54 12.82 -6.83
C ALA A 158 -4.89 13.74 -7.87
N ASP A 159 -3.77 14.38 -7.52
CA ASP A 159 -3.08 15.36 -8.37
C ASP A 159 -1.93 14.75 -9.21
N ILE A 160 -1.74 13.42 -9.15
CA ILE A 160 -0.69 12.75 -9.93
C ILE A 160 -1.08 12.75 -11.40
N ARG A 161 -0.39 13.58 -12.19
CA ARG A 161 -0.41 13.50 -13.65
C ARG A 161 0.45 12.31 -14.08
N SER A 162 -0.11 11.38 -14.84
CA SER A 162 0.65 10.31 -15.51
C SER A 162 1.19 10.85 -16.84
N GLY A 163 2.50 10.72 -17.04
CA GLY A 163 3.25 11.26 -18.18
C GLY A 163 3.10 10.49 -19.49
N ALA A 164 2.01 9.76 -19.72
CA ALA A 164 1.74 9.16 -21.02
C ALA A 164 1.33 10.26 -22.03
N MET A 165 2.33 10.93 -22.61
CA MET A 165 2.14 11.78 -23.79
C MET A 165 1.46 10.95 -24.89
N PRO A 166 0.37 11.44 -25.52
CA PRO A 166 -0.10 10.81 -26.74
C PRO A 166 1.03 10.91 -27.77
N MET A 167 1.44 9.77 -28.31
CA MET A 167 2.27 9.73 -29.52
C MET A 167 1.46 10.37 -30.65
N SER A 168 1.61 11.69 -30.81
CA SER A 168 1.14 12.40 -31.98
C SER A 168 1.88 11.84 -33.18
N GLY A 169 1.18 11.00 -33.94
CA GLY A 169 1.66 10.47 -35.20
C GLY A 169 2.08 11.62 -36.12
N GLU A 170 3.23 11.40 -36.74
CA GLU A 170 3.65 12.10 -37.95
C GLU A 170 2.48 12.18 -38.93
N ASN A 171 2.19 13.39 -39.41
CA ASN A 171 1.58 13.53 -40.73
C ASN A 171 2.37 14.59 -41.48
N SER A 172 3.34 14.11 -42.25
CA SER A 172 3.86 14.84 -43.40
C SER A 172 2.72 15.06 -44.40
N THR A 173 2.44 16.32 -44.74
CA THR A 173 2.25 16.76 -46.12
C THR A 173 2.36 18.28 -46.20
#